data_AF-A0A2A4UZ89-F1
#
_entry.id   AF-A0A2A4UZ89-F1
#
_cell.length_a   1.000
_cell.length_b   1.000
_cell.length_c   1.000
_cell.angle_alpha   90.00
_cell.angle_beta   90.00
_cell.angle_gamma   90.00
#
_symmetry.space_group_name_H-M   'P 1'
#
loop_
_entity.id
_entity.type
_entity.pdbx_description
1 polymer ?
#
loop_
_entity_poly.entity_id
_entity_poly.type
_entity_poly.pdbx_seq_one_letter_code
_entity_poly.pdbx_strand_id
1 'polypeptide(L)'
;MKKYCLDTSGISNPWGDLPHDIFNSLWENIEELIVKGIFAVTLEIYEEQLLIPNPLGEIIKVNKNTMLLEIGQDDWNWPGYIEISNDLNGKYNNFISEYTGRSPRTIGLNDMTIIALAKTLNLPVVSMEVSSMNSLTKRKIPDICKLENVGHLTFNELLRAEKIKL
;
A
#
# COMPACT_ATOMS: atom_id res chain seq x y z
N MET A 1 -12.55 -8.46 7.17
CA MET A 1 -12.76 -8.27 5.72
C MET A 1 -11.86 -7.12 5.29
N LYS A 2 -11.05 -7.33 4.26
CA LYS A 2 -10.11 -6.33 3.73
C LYS A 2 -10.89 -5.17 3.10
N LYS A 3 -10.42 -3.94 3.28
CA LYS A 3 -11.00 -2.73 2.65
C LYS A 3 -9.96 -1.88 1.91
N TYR A 4 -8.68 -2.02 2.23
CA TYR A 4 -7.61 -1.21 1.64
C TYR A 4 -6.39 -2.08 1.35
N CYS A 5 -5.66 -1.75 0.29
CA CYS A 5 -4.30 -2.23 0.08
C CYS A 5 -3.34 -1.16 0.59
N LEU A 6 -2.49 -1.50 1.56
CA LEU A 6 -1.65 -0.52 2.26
C LEU A 6 -0.23 -0.57 1.72
N ASP A 7 0.22 0.50 1.09
CA ASP A 7 1.64 0.71 0.78
C ASP A 7 2.41 1.07 2.07
N THR A 8 3.73 0.83 2.09
CA THR A 8 4.60 1.18 3.21
C THR A 8 4.48 2.67 3.57
N SER A 9 4.55 3.56 2.58
CA SER A 9 4.46 5.01 2.81
C SER A 9 3.10 5.45 3.35
N GLY A 10 2.05 4.65 3.13
CA GLY A 10 0.69 4.90 3.61
C GLY A 10 0.57 4.96 5.13
N ILE A 11 1.53 4.36 5.84
CA ILE A 11 1.56 4.35 7.31
C ILE A 11 2.92 4.76 7.90
N SER A 12 4.05 4.51 7.23
CA SER A 12 5.37 4.86 7.76
C SER A 12 5.62 6.37 7.78
N ASN A 13 5.18 7.12 6.76
CA ASN A 13 5.34 8.58 6.74
C ASN A 13 4.50 9.24 7.84
N PRO A 14 3.18 8.98 7.96
CA PRO A 14 2.39 9.55 9.04
C PRO A 14 2.92 9.15 10.43
N TRP A 15 3.44 7.92 10.56
CA TRP A 15 4.06 7.46 11.81
C TRP A 15 5.27 8.30 12.21
N GLY A 16 6.11 8.69 11.25
CA GLY A 16 7.24 9.59 11.49
C GLY A 16 6.85 11.05 11.72
N ASP A 17 5.74 11.51 11.10
CA ASP A 17 5.35 12.92 11.07
C ASP A 17 4.40 13.33 12.22
N LEU A 18 3.62 12.39 12.79
CA LEU A 18 2.61 12.66 13.82
C LEU A 18 3.07 12.18 15.21
N PRO A 19 3.39 13.09 16.14
CA PRO A 19 3.85 12.72 17.49
C PRO A 19 2.87 11.80 18.22
N HIS A 20 3.38 10.66 18.70
CA HIS A 20 2.56 9.61 19.32
C HIS A 20 1.92 10.03 20.65
N ASP A 21 2.56 10.93 21.40
CA ASP A 21 2.06 11.47 22.65
C ASP A 21 0.86 12.41 22.45
N ILE A 22 0.80 13.09 21.29
CA ILE A 22 -0.30 13.98 20.91
C ILE A 22 -1.43 13.19 20.23
N PHE A 23 -1.09 12.23 19.36
CA PHE A 23 -2.03 11.52 18.51
C PHE A 23 -2.29 10.07 18.96
N ASN A 24 -2.20 9.78 20.27
CA ASN A 24 -2.33 8.42 20.79
C ASN A 24 -3.64 7.73 20.37
N SER A 25 -4.78 8.42 20.49
CA SER A 25 -6.09 7.88 20.11
C SER A 25 -6.17 7.54 18.61
N LEU A 26 -5.53 8.33 17.75
CA LEU A 26 -5.43 8.03 16.32
C LEU A 26 -4.66 6.73 16.11
N TRP A 27 -3.52 6.56 16.78
CA TRP A 27 -2.70 5.38 16.61
C TRP A 27 -3.37 4.12 17.15
N GLU A 28 -4.06 4.20 18.29
CA GLU A 28 -4.91 3.13 18.82
C GLU A 28 -5.98 2.69 17.80
N ASN A 29 -6.61 3.64 17.10
CA ASN A 29 -7.58 3.30 16.04
C ASN A 29 -6.91 2.61 14.85
N ILE A 30 -5.72 3.06 14.42
CA ILE A 30 -4.98 2.42 13.33
C ILE A 30 -4.56 0.99 13.70
N GLU A 31 -4.08 0.79 14.92
CA GLU A 31 -3.77 -0.55 15.46
C GLU A 31 -5.01 -1.44 15.45
N GLU A 32 -6.17 -0.92 15.83
CA GLU A 32 -7.44 -1.65 15.78
C GLU A 32 -7.81 -2.08 14.35
N LEU A 33 -7.57 -1.23 13.34
CA LEU A 33 -7.78 -1.59 11.94
C LEU A 33 -6.84 -2.71 11.48
N ILE A 34 -5.58 -2.71 11.93
CA ILE A 34 -4.62 -3.80 11.66
C ILE A 34 -5.12 -5.11 12.27
N VAL A 35 -5.49 -5.10 13.56
CA VAL A 35 -5.99 -6.29 14.27
C VAL A 35 -7.27 -6.83 13.63
N LYS A 36 -8.17 -5.95 13.17
CA LYS A 36 -9.40 -6.32 12.46
C LYS A 36 -9.17 -6.89 11.05
N GLY A 37 -7.93 -6.87 10.55
CA GLY A 37 -7.57 -7.32 9.21
C GLY A 37 -8.22 -6.46 8.12
N ILE A 38 -8.20 -5.14 8.31
CA ILE A 38 -8.75 -4.16 7.36
C ILE A 38 -7.79 -3.92 6.18
N PHE A 39 -6.48 -4.08 6.40
CA PHE A 39 -5.44 -3.86 5.40
C PHE A 39 -5.00 -5.16 4.72
N ALA A 40 -4.80 -5.11 3.41
CA ALA A 40 -4.13 -6.13 2.60
C ALA A 40 -2.75 -5.62 2.18
N VAL A 41 -1.74 -6.49 2.21
CA VAL A 41 -0.39 -6.19 1.75
C VAL A 41 0.19 -7.39 1.01
N THR A 42 1.15 -7.14 0.12
CA THR A 42 2.02 -8.18 -0.47
C THR A 42 3.20 -8.48 0.46
N LEU A 43 3.97 -9.52 0.15
CA LEU A 43 5.11 -9.93 0.98
C LEU A 43 6.17 -8.84 1.06
N GLU A 44 6.51 -8.22 -0.07
CA GLU A 44 7.55 -7.19 -0.15
C GLU A 44 7.18 -5.96 0.68
N ILE A 45 5.91 -5.53 0.59
CA ILE A 45 5.41 -4.39 1.37
C ILE A 45 5.32 -4.73 2.86
N TYR A 46 4.93 -5.96 3.20
CA TYR A 46 4.95 -6.41 4.59
C TYR A 46 6.37 -6.37 5.18
N GLU A 47 7.37 -6.85 4.44
CA GLU A 47 8.78 -6.82 4.87
C GLU A 47 9.30 -5.39 5.07
N GLU A 48 8.90 -4.44 4.21
CA GLU A 48 9.21 -3.02 4.40
C GLU A 48 8.52 -2.43 5.64
N GLN A 49 7.25 -2.78 5.89
CA GLN A 49 6.50 -2.32 7.05
C GLN A 49 7.09 -2.81 8.39
N LEU A 50 7.81 -3.94 8.40
CA LEU A 50 8.52 -4.41 9.59
C LEU A 50 9.69 -3.50 10.01
N LEU A 51 10.11 -2.56 9.16
CA LEU A 51 11.12 -1.56 9.49
C LEU A 51 10.56 -0.38 10.29
N ILE A 52 9.24 -0.28 10.43
CA ILE A 52 8.59 0.75 11.23
C ILE A 52 8.95 0.53 12.71
N PRO A 53 9.40 1.57 13.44
CA PRO A 53 9.73 1.44 14.85
C PRO A 53 8.55 1.06 15.74
N ASN A 54 8.88 0.60 16.95
CA ASN A 54 7.88 0.28 17.98
C ASN A 54 7.13 1.53 18.46
N PRO A 55 5.87 1.39 18.90
CA PRO A 55 5.12 0.12 19.03
C PRO A 55 4.51 -0.45 17.74
N LEU A 56 4.30 0.35 16.69
CA LEU A 56 3.53 -0.07 15.52
C LEU A 56 4.14 -1.25 14.76
N GLY A 57 5.47 -1.29 14.61
CA GLY A 57 6.15 -2.40 13.95
C GLY A 57 5.86 -3.77 14.59
N GLU A 58 5.82 -3.84 15.93
CA GLU A 58 5.45 -5.07 16.63
C GLU A 58 3.97 -5.43 16.44
N ILE A 59 3.05 -4.44 16.41
CA ILE A 59 1.63 -4.70 16.10
C ILE A 59 1.47 -5.31 14.70
N ILE A 60 2.18 -4.79 13.70
CA ILE A 60 2.16 -5.34 12.33
C ILE A 60 2.69 -6.77 12.33
N LYS A 61 3.81 -7.01 13.00
CA LYS A 61 4.48 -8.31 13.07
C LYS A 61 3.60 -9.40 13.71
N VAL A 62 2.97 -9.12 14.86
CA VAL A 62 2.12 -10.11 15.54
C VAL A 62 0.81 -10.37 14.79
N ASN A 63 0.38 -9.42 13.94
CA ASN A 63 -0.82 -9.51 13.11
C ASN A 63 -0.52 -9.88 11.64
N LYS A 64 0.65 -10.46 11.33
CA LYS A 64 1.04 -10.87 9.96
C LYS A 64 -0.12 -11.49 9.16
N ASN A 65 -0.76 -12.50 9.73
CA ASN A 65 -1.81 -13.29 9.06
C ASN A 65 -3.11 -12.50 8.83
N THR A 66 -3.33 -11.38 9.53
CA THR A 66 -4.50 -10.53 9.26
C THR A 66 -4.23 -9.55 8.13
N MET A 67 -2.97 -9.36 7.71
CA MET A 67 -2.54 -8.36 6.72
C MET A 67 -2.05 -8.98 5.42
N LEU A 68 -1.10 -9.91 5.50
CA LEU A 68 -0.42 -10.47 4.35
C LEU A 68 -1.32 -11.44 3.56
N LEU A 69 -1.34 -11.30 2.24
CA LEU A 69 -1.95 -12.26 1.33
C LEU A 69 -0.84 -12.98 0.55
N GLU A 70 -0.55 -14.23 0.94
CA GLU A 70 0.54 -15.00 0.35
C GLU A 70 0.06 -15.74 -0.91
N ILE A 71 0.91 -15.75 -1.95
CA ILE A 71 0.65 -16.53 -3.17
C ILE A 71 0.56 -18.01 -2.82
N GLY A 72 -0.44 -18.70 -3.37
CA GLY A 72 -0.69 -20.12 -3.11
C GLY A 72 -1.62 -20.40 -1.93
N GLN A 73 -2.11 -19.36 -1.24
CA GLN A 73 -3.19 -19.50 -0.25
C GLN A 73 -4.55 -19.42 -0.96
N ASP A 74 -5.38 -20.45 -0.79
CA ASP A 74 -6.66 -20.60 -1.51
C ASP A 74 -7.79 -19.68 -1.02
N ASP A 75 -7.54 -18.84 -0.02
CA ASP A 75 -8.52 -17.92 0.56
C ASP A 75 -8.63 -16.57 -0.19
N TRP A 76 -7.86 -16.38 -1.26
CA TRP A 76 -7.95 -15.22 -2.14
C TRP A 76 -7.55 -15.54 -3.60
N ASN A 77 -7.89 -14.64 -4.53
CA ASN A 77 -7.63 -14.82 -5.96
C ASN A 77 -6.16 -14.54 -6.33
N TRP A 78 -5.23 -15.34 -5.80
CA TRP A 78 -3.81 -15.22 -6.15
C TRP A 78 -3.51 -15.49 -7.64
N PRO A 79 -4.22 -16.37 -8.38
CA PRO A 79 -3.95 -16.54 -9.82
C PRO A 79 -4.28 -15.27 -10.62
N GLY A 80 -5.43 -14.64 -10.35
CA GLY A 80 -5.81 -13.38 -10.98
C GLY A 80 -4.85 -12.24 -10.64
N TYR A 81 -4.31 -12.23 -9.42
CA TYR A 81 -3.25 -11.30 -9.05
C TYR A 81 -2.00 -11.44 -9.89
N ILE A 82 -1.54 -12.67 -10.17
CA ILE A 82 -0.38 -12.92 -11.03
C ILE A 82 -0.64 -12.46 -12.46
N GLU A 83 -1.83 -12.74 -13.01
CA GLU A 83 -2.22 -12.28 -14.35
C GLU A 83 -2.21 -10.75 -14.44
N ILE A 84 -2.84 -10.08 -13.48
CA ILE A 84 -2.88 -8.61 -13.40
C ILE A 84 -1.48 -8.03 -13.21
N SER A 85 -0.66 -8.62 -12.34
CA SER A 85 0.71 -8.14 -12.10
C SER A 85 1.56 -8.23 -13.36
N ASN A 86 1.44 -9.32 -14.12
CA ASN A 86 2.16 -9.49 -15.39
C ASN A 86 1.69 -8.49 -16.45
N ASP A 87 0.38 -8.27 -16.58
CA ASP A 87 -0.18 -7.27 -17.50
C ASP A 87 0.31 -5.85 -17.17
N LEU A 88 0.21 -5.44 -15.91
CA LEU A 88 0.66 -4.13 -15.46
C LEU A 88 2.17 -3.95 -15.69
N ASN A 89 2.98 -4.96 -15.36
CA ASN A 89 4.43 -4.90 -15.59
C ASN A 89 4.80 -4.81 -17.08
N GLY A 90 4.07 -5.51 -17.96
CA GLY A 90 4.24 -5.40 -19.40
C GLY A 90 3.84 -4.02 -19.93
N LYS A 91 2.67 -3.53 -19.51
CA LYS A 91 2.11 -2.24 -19.94
C LYS A 91 2.95 -1.04 -19.51
N TYR A 92 3.48 -1.08 -18.29
CA TYR A 92 4.24 0.01 -17.68
C TYR A 92 5.75 -0.23 -17.64
N ASN A 93 6.25 -1.23 -18.38
CA ASN A 93 7.66 -1.63 -18.38
C ASN A 93 8.65 -0.45 -18.46
N ASN A 94 8.39 0.50 -19.36
CA ASN A 94 9.23 1.68 -19.59
C ASN A 94 9.20 2.73 -18.48
N PHE A 95 8.38 2.54 -17.45
CA PHE A 95 8.26 3.44 -16.30
C PHE A 95 8.73 2.78 -15.00
N ILE A 96 9.02 1.48 -15.00
CA ILE A 96 9.45 0.73 -13.82
C ILE A 96 10.93 0.99 -13.55
N SER A 97 11.26 1.37 -12.32
CA SER A 97 12.58 1.84 -11.93
C SER A 97 13.66 0.77 -12.17
N GLU A 98 13.34 -0.49 -11.88
CA GLU A 98 14.20 -1.65 -11.98
C GLU A 98 14.53 -2.00 -13.44
N TYR A 99 13.66 -1.62 -14.38
CA TYR A 99 13.84 -1.83 -15.81
C TYR A 99 14.50 -0.64 -16.52
N THR A 100 14.51 0.54 -15.90
CA THR A 100 14.96 1.80 -16.52
C THR A 100 16.25 2.37 -15.92
N GLY A 101 16.99 1.57 -15.15
CA GLY A 101 18.28 1.98 -14.58
C GLY A 101 18.19 2.72 -13.24
N ARG A 102 17.14 2.45 -12.45
CA ARG A 102 16.94 2.89 -11.05
C ARG A 102 16.87 4.41 -10.88
N SER A 103 16.04 5.09 -11.67
CA SER A 103 15.70 6.48 -11.36
C SER A 103 14.84 6.52 -10.08
N PRO A 104 15.28 7.14 -8.98
CA PRO A 104 14.60 7.10 -7.67
C PRO A 104 13.30 7.94 -7.62
N ARG A 105 12.72 8.27 -8.78
CA ARG A 105 11.51 9.09 -8.89
C ARG A 105 10.49 8.49 -9.86
N THR A 106 10.58 7.18 -10.11
CA THR A 106 9.62 6.44 -10.92
C THR A 106 9.17 5.21 -10.14
N ILE A 107 8.04 4.64 -10.55
CA ILE A 107 7.38 3.52 -9.88
C ILE A 107 8.30 2.30 -9.81
N GLY A 108 8.36 1.66 -8.64
CA GLY A 108 9.12 0.43 -8.39
C GLY A 108 8.29 -0.83 -8.66
N LEU A 109 8.94 -2.00 -8.59
CA LEU A 109 8.23 -3.28 -8.67
C LEU A 109 7.32 -3.50 -7.46
N ASN A 110 7.73 -3.10 -6.26
CA ASN A 110 6.90 -3.21 -5.05
C ASN A 110 5.63 -2.34 -5.15
N ASP A 111 5.74 -1.16 -5.75
CA ASP A 111 4.58 -0.31 -6.03
C ASP A 111 3.62 -0.99 -7.03
N MET A 112 4.16 -1.70 -8.02
CA MET A 112 3.35 -2.45 -8.99
C MET A 112 2.63 -3.63 -8.35
N THR A 113 3.28 -4.33 -7.41
CA THR A 113 2.66 -5.46 -6.71
C THR A 113 1.49 -5.00 -5.83
N ILE A 114 1.59 -3.86 -5.14
CA ILE A 114 0.45 -3.36 -4.32
C ILE A 114 -0.72 -2.88 -5.19
N ILE A 115 -0.46 -2.29 -6.36
CA ILE A 115 -1.51 -1.87 -7.30
C ILE A 115 -2.19 -3.09 -7.93
N ALA A 116 -1.42 -4.12 -8.30
CA ALA A 116 -1.97 -5.38 -8.80
C ALA A 116 -2.88 -6.03 -7.76
N LEU A 117 -2.47 -6.02 -6.48
CA LEU A 117 -3.28 -6.53 -5.38
C LEU A 117 -4.60 -5.76 -5.24
N ALA A 118 -4.52 -4.43 -5.24
CA ALA A 118 -5.68 -3.54 -5.16
C ALA A 118 -6.67 -3.76 -6.30
N LYS A 119 -6.17 -3.90 -7.53
CA LYS A 119 -6.99 -4.20 -8.71
C LYS A 119 -7.65 -5.58 -8.63
N THR A 120 -6.92 -6.58 -8.11
CA THR A 120 -7.44 -7.94 -7.92
C THR A 120 -8.58 -7.99 -6.91
N LEU A 121 -8.42 -7.27 -5.79
CA LEU A 121 -9.41 -7.24 -4.71
C LEU A 121 -10.51 -6.20 -4.91
N ASN A 122 -10.39 -5.36 -5.94
CA ASN A 122 -11.22 -4.18 -6.15
C ASN A 122 -11.26 -3.26 -4.92
N LEU A 123 -10.09 -3.01 -4.33
CA LEU A 123 -9.90 -2.16 -3.15
C LEU A 123 -9.02 -0.95 -3.50
N PRO A 124 -9.18 0.19 -2.82
CA PRO A 124 -8.26 1.32 -2.97
C PRO A 124 -6.87 1.04 -2.39
N VAL A 125 -5.85 1.64 -2.99
CA VAL A 125 -4.48 1.73 -2.44
C VAL A 125 -4.39 2.91 -1.49
N VAL A 126 -3.79 2.72 -0.32
CA VAL A 126 -3.41 3.79 0.61
C VAL A 126 -1.91 4.01 0.52
N SER A 127 -1.48 5.19 0.10
CA SER A 127 -0.07 5.59 0.09
C SER A 127 0.07 7.09 0.32
N MET A 128 1.28 7.54 0.69
CA MET A 128 1.59 8.97 0.87
C MET A 128 2.34 9.56 -0.34
N GLU A 129 2.35 8.84 -1.46
CA GLU A 129 2.93 9.33 -2.70
C GLU A 129 2.10 10.46 -3.33
N VAL A 130 2.80 11.42 -3.94
CA VAL A 130 2.19 12.52 -4.70
C VAL A 130 2.34 12.25 -6.18
N SER A 131 1.24 12.38 -6.93
CA SER A 131 1.21 12.22 -8.38
C SER A 131 2.34 12.97 -9.09
N SER A 132 2.90 12.33 -10.13
CA SER A 132 3.91 12.91 -11.01
C SER A 132 3.38 13.17 -12.43
N MET A 133 2.05 13.27 -12.62
CA MET A 133 1.38 13.40 -13.93
C MET A 133 1.95 14.48 -14.87
N ASN A 134 2.63 15.50 -14.35
CA ASN A 134 3.29 16.54 -15.17
C ASN A 134 4.61 16.07 -15.79
N SER A 135 5.09 14.86 -15.46
CA SER A 135 6.28 14.26 -16.03
C SER A 135 5.92 13.32 -17.16
N LEU A 136 6.56 13.50 -18.31
CA LEU A 136 6.42 12.59 -19.45
C LEU A 136 7.10 11.22 -19.23
N THR A 137 8.02 11.15 -18.26
CA THR A 137 8.91 9.99 -18.05
C THR A 137 8.77 9.36 -16.69
N LYS A 138 7.97 9.92 -15.79
CA LYS A 138 7.81 9.43 -14.41
C LYS A 138 6.37 9.10 -14.12
N ARG A 139 6.20 8.01 -13.39
CA ARG A 139 4.93 7.57 -12.83
C ARG A 139 5.18 7.19 -11.38
N LYS A 140 4.18 7.42 -10.53
CA LYS A 140 4.12 6.99 -9.12
C LYS A 140 2.83 6.22 -8.88
N ILE A 141 2.65 5.66 -7.68
CA ILE A 141 1.43 4.92 -7.32
C ILE A 141 0.13 5.65 -7.75
N PRO A 142 -0.08 6.94 -7.42
CA PRO A 142 -1.34 7.62 -7.75
C PRO A 142 -1.58 7.75 -9.26
N ASP A 143 -0.50 7.84 -10.05
CA ASP A 143 -0.58 7.98 -11.51
C ASP A 143 -1.07 6.68 -12.15
N ILE A 144 -0.53 5.55 -11.69
CA ILE A 144 -0.92 4.23 -12.20
C ILE A 144 -2.32 3.85 -11.69
N CYS A 145 -2.63 4.09 -10.43
CA CYS A 145 -3.99 3.90 -9.89
C CYS A 145 -5.03 4.62 -10.75
N LYS A 146 -4.79 5.89 -11.11
CA LYS A 146 -5.69 6.66 -11.97
C LYS A 146 -5.83 6.07 -13.37
N LEU A 147 -4.75 5.63 -13.99
CA LEU A 147 -4.78 5.02 -15.34
C LEU A 147 -5.49 3.66 -15.35
N GLU A 148 -5.41 2.92 -14.25
CA GLU A 148 -6.00 1.59 -14.07
C GLU A 148 -7.39 1.60 -13.43
N ASN A 149 -7.93 2.79 -13.16
CA ASN A 149 -9.19 3.01 -12.45
C ASN A 149 -9.26 2.31 -11.09
N VAL A 150 -8.13 2.30 -10.37
CA VAL A 150 -8.00 1.84 -8.99
C VAL A 150 -8.09 3.05 -8.07
N GLY A 151 -8.87 2.94 -7.00
CA GLY A 151 -8.95 4.00 -5.99
C GLY A 151 -7.58 4.25 -5.34
N HIS A 152 -7.26 5.50 -5.06
CA HIS A 152 -6.08 5.89 -4.30
C HIS A 152 -6.50 6.83 -3.18
N LEU A 153 -5.99 6.59 -1.98
CA LEU A 153 -6.25 7.39 -0.78
C LEU A 153 -4.91 7.79 -0.13
N THR A 154 -4.85 9.02 0.32
CA THR A 154 -3.87 9.48 1.32
C THR A 154 -4.26 8.98 2.71
N PHE A 155 -3.35 9.05 3.68
CA PHE A 155 -3.64 8.72 5.07
C PHE A 155 -4.83 9.52 5.63
N ASN A 156 -4.92 10.82 5.32
CA ASN A 156 -6.04 11.65 5.75
C ASN A 156 -7.39 11.20 5.15
N GLU A 157 -7.39 10.70 3.92
CA GLU A 157 -8.61 10.17 3.30
C GLU A 157 -9.00 8.81 3.88
N LEU A 158 -8.03 7.97 4.25
CA LEU A 158 -8.27 6.77 5.05
C LEU A 158 -8.94 7.11 6.39
N LEU A 159 -8.40 8.08 7.14
CA LEU A 159 -8.98 8.50 8.42
C LEU A 159 -10.43 8.97 8.25
N ARG A 160 -10.72 9.75 7.20
CA ARG A 160 -12.09 10.19 6.88
C ARG A 160 -13.00 9.02 6.54
N ALA A 161 -12.52 8.06 5.75
CA ALA A 161 -13.28 6.89 5.33
C ALA A 161 -13.66 5.99 6.54
N GLU A 162 -12.75 5.84 7.49
CA GLU A 162 -12.98 5.08 8.73
C GLU A 162 -13.56 5.93 9.87
N LYS A 163 -13.89 7.21 9.60
CA LYS A 163 -14.47 8.18 10.55
C LYS A 163 -13.62 8.38 11.81
N ILE A 164 -12.31 8.19 11.71
CA ILE A 164 -11.34 8.45 12.77
C ILE A 164 -11.17 9.97 12.88
N LYS A 165 -11.38 10.49 14.09
CA LYS A 165 -11.19 11.91 14.41
C LYS A 165 -9.91 12.06 15.23
N LEU A 166 -9.19 13.13 14.95
CA LEU A 166 -8.07 13.62 15.75
C LEU A 166 -8.57 14.15 17.10
#